data_AF-A0A4Q2CZP1-F1
#
_entry.id   AF-A0A4Q2CZP1-F1
#
_cell.length_a   1.000
_cell.length_b   1.000
_cell.length_c   1.000
_cell.angle_alpha   90.00
_cell.angle_beta   90.00
_cell.angle_gamma   90.00
#
_symmetry.space_group_name_H-M   'P 1'
#
loop_
_entity.id
_entity.type
_entity.pdbx_description
1 polymer ?
#
loop_
_entity_poly.entity_id
_entity_poly.type
_entity_poly.pdbx_seq_one_letter_code
_entity_poly.pdbx_strand_id
1 'polypeptide(L)'
;MSKMDKARYEVGKARRELGLDGSSRSNSVMGGLAMVKQFAKADGLMWLKEYGLNTLDFSQAQRNAHAEEYACAVSQMISGFSQLAPAAQEAQMASLRVEAMDAELGCHFHFWHQGKHIKQNPAIVHPERKQNFERILRKMMSRTTTEIEFNQQVALFKQEFPDVFNWLSWWLRPTIMNMIFPAMSTVNPAVCAQAPWTTNAAEASHSHIHHALGSHNDLLEGIKKTYLYVKDMEREYDAILTGHFTPSGPWDKRRPKRVIFFENDGCGPDTTTALWALEPAKAGIDKFHNLPLFLVGYKWESPNSCFFDNGLELFFRSYCLWPEEARAKLWDLLPNDSFLAGLLSHCERRLKLVAETKKKSTAAQKSLTLALSTQQTVTRHKIFGKWLPELDRSAHQSALTWLQPALEDGRTCSDAQGFFGLCYSATFKCPSGHEVRRPLGSRVSAVQSLRHDFVDFLFNKAGGPISLSEYFKNDVLFRPNMEINDTLTMKQFCKHPKCRYMAGAVDITTLWPQHFTIESDMRKSSSDAPVQLQFSLEFEVIGSENVEVKYTLVGRVLHRSDHFIAQILLGDTWYQYDDNKSGHGLQKIKKDPLKQHDSNGGLHDKDFCGIQQL
;
A
#
# COMPACT_ATOMS: atom_id res chain seq x y z
N MET A 1 11.24 -49.66 11.06
CA MET A 1 11.32 -48.26 10.59
C MET A 1 11.72 -48.25 9.13
N SER A 2 10.98 -47.55 8.28
CA SER A 2 11.44 -47.27 6.92
C SER A 2 12.75 -46.45 6.97
N LYS A 3 13.53 -46.41 5.89
CA LYS A 3 14.71 -45.51 5.80
C LYS A 3 14.32 -44.05 6.13
N MET A 4 13.09 -43.67 5.79
CA MET A 4 12.54 -42.34 6.06
C MET A 4 12.21 -42.14 7.56
N ASP A 5 11.64 -43.14 8.23
CA ASP A 5 11.39 -43.07 9.68
C ASP A 5 12.70 -43.04 10.48
N LYS A 6 13.76 -43.70 9.96
CA LYS A 6 15.11 -43.66 10.54
C LYS A 6 15.76 -42.30 10.41
N ALA A 7 15.75 -41.69 9.22
CA ALA A 7 16.24 -40.33 9.04
C ALA A 7 15.48 -39.32 9.93
N ARG A 8 14.15 -39.45 10.03
CA ARG A 8 13.31 -38.60 10.89
C ARG A 8 13.59 -38.79 12.38
N TYR A 9 13.79 -40.04 12.81
CA TYR A 9 14.14 -40.36 14.19
C TYR A 9 15.52 -39.80 14.56
N GLU A 10 16.52 -39.96 13.68
CA GLU A 10 17.88 -39.47 13.93
C GLU A 10 17.94 -37.93 13.90
N VAL A 11 17.20 -37.25 13.01
CA VAL A 11 17.08 -35.78 13.02
C VAL A 11 16.39 -35.29 14.30
N GLY A 12 15.30 -35.93 14.71
CA GLY A 12 14.60 -35.59 15.96
C GLY A 12 15.43 -35.89 17.21
N LYS A 13 16.26 -36.94 17.16
CA LYS A 13 17.20 -37.31 18.23
C LYS A 13 18.37 -36.33 18.30
N ALA A 14 18.99 -35.98 17.17
CA ALA A 14 20.06 -34.98 17.09
C ALA A 14 19.61 -33.59 17.58
N ARG A 15 18.37 -33.16 17.26
CA ARG A 15 17.82 -31.89 17.77
C ARG A 15 17.65 -31.90 19.30
N ARG A 16 17.24 -33.03 19.89
CA ARG A 16 17.08 -33.21 21.34
C ARG A 16 18.40 -33.35 22.08
N GLU A 17 19.36 -34.09 21.52
CA GLU A 17 20.69 -34.32 22.13
C GLU A 17 21.56 -33.06 22.12
N LEU A 18 21.29 -32.10 21.24
CA LEU A 18 22.07 -30.86 21.08
C LEU A 18 21.37 -29.60 21.62
N GLY A 19 20.19 -29.71 22.25
CA GLY A 19 19.48 -28.57 22.85
C GLY A 19 19.04 -27.48 21.87
N LEU A 20 18.81 -27.83 20.59
CA LEU A 20 18.57 -26.87 19.50
C LEU A 20 17.13 -26.35 19.42
N ASP A 21 16.32 -26.54 20.46
CA ASP A 21 14.97 -25.97 20.56
C ASP A 21 14.98 -24.45 20.92
N GLY A 22 16.14 -23.81 21.01
CA GLY A 22 16.21 -22.36 21.13
C GLY A 22 17.56 -21.74 20.78
N SER A 23 17.60 -20.87 19.77
CA SER A 23 18.78 -20.03 19.42
C SER A 23 18.35 -18.79 18.59
N SER A 24 19.21 -17.75 18.53
CA SER A 24 19.15 -16.32 18.05
C SER A 24 18.39 -15.86 16.76
N ARG A 25 17.84 -14.63 16.77
CA ARG A 25 16.86 -14.06 15.79
C ARG A 25 17.35 -13.76 14.37
N SER A 26 18.66 -13.88 14.09
CA SER A 26 19.23 -13.77 12.73
C SER A 26 20.38 -14.75 12.47
N ASN A 27 20.93 -15.39 13.50
CA ASN A 27 21.98 -16.42 13.37
C ASN A 27 21.45 -17.84 13.65
N SER A 28 20.24 -18.03 14.17
CA SER A 28 19.69 -19.38 14.42
C SER A 28 18.96 -19.98 13.24
N VAL A 29 18.31 -19.14 12.43
CA VAL A 29 17.73 -19.61 11.19
C VAL A 29 18.92 -20.05 10.32
N MET A 30 19.95 -19.19 10.20
CA MET A 30 21.25 -19.49 9.54
C MET A 30 21.85 -20.81 10.03
N GLY A 31 21.92 -21.03 11.34
CA GLY A 31 22.54 -22.23 11.93
C GLY A 31 21.70 -23.51 11.78
N GLY A 32 20.37 -23.40 11.92
CA GLY A 32 19.46 -24.54 11.87
C GLY A 32 19.37 -25.14 10.46
N LEU A 33 19.12 -24.30 9.45
CA LEU A 33 19.03 -24.74 8.06
C LEU A 33 20.40 -25.21 7.53
N ALA A 34 21.50 -24.52 7.89
CA ALA A 34 22.84 -24.95 7.49
C ALA A 34 23.23 -26.32 8.07
N MET A 35 22.79 -26.64 9.28
CA MET A 35 23.05 -27.93 9.91
C MET A 35 22.20 -29.05 9.29
N VAL A 36 20.90 -28.82 9.10
CA VAL A 36 20.00 -29.79 8.44
C VAL A 36 20.49 -30.08 7.02
N LYS A 37 20.98 -29.05 6.32
CA LYS A 37 21.68 -29.20 5.03
C LYS A 37 22.92 -30.08 5.13
N GLN A 38 23.80 -29.88 6.12
CA GLN A 38 25.01 -30.71 6.27
C GLN A 38 24.66 -32.19 6.44
N PHE A 39 23.63 -32.50 7.23
CA PHE A 39 23.12 -33.87 7.38
C PHE A 39 22.50 -34.41 6.09
N ALA A 40 21.62 -33.65 5.44
CA ALA A 40 20.99 -34.08 4.19
C ALA A 40 22.04 -34.37 3.10
N LYS A 41 23.08 -33.54 3.01
CA LYS A 41 24.20 -33.73 2.08
C LYS A 41 25.06 -34.94 2.43
N ALA A 42 25.36 -35.16 3.71
CA ALA A 42 26.14 -36.32 4.16
C ALA A 42 25.44 -37.66 3.84
N ASP A 43 24.11 -37.69 3.96
CA ASP A 43 23.30 -38.89 3.73
C ASP A 43 22.79 -39.03 2.28
N GLY A 44 23.14 -38.10 1.38
CA GLY A 44 22.67 -38.10 0.00
C GLY A 44 21.15 -37.93 -0.14
N LEU A 45 20.51 -37.29 0.84
CA LEU A 45 19.08 -37.05 0.85
C LEU A 45 18.72 -35.85 -0.04
N MET A 46 17.63 -35.98 -0.78
CA MET A 46 17.03 -34.83 -1.46
C MET A 46 16.46 -33.85 -0.42
N TRP A 47 16.50 -32.56 -0.73
CA TRP A 47 15.85 -31.55 0.10
C TRP A 47 14.33 -31.79 0.12
N LEU A 48 13.76 -31.79 1.32
CA LEU A 48 12.33 -31.86 1.56
C LEU A 48 11.92 -30.54 2.24
N LYS A 49 10.79 -29.95 1.84
CA LYS A 49 10.33 -28.65 2.37
C LYS A 49 10.20 -28.66 3.89
N GLU A 50 9.84 -29.82 4.43
CA GLU A 50 9.73 -30.11 5.86
C GLU A 50 11.01 -29.85 6.64
N TYR A 51 12.18 -29.91 5.98
CA TYR A 51 13.47 -29.60 6.59
C TYR A 51 13.64 -28.12 6.88
N GLY A 52 12.94 -27.27 6.14
CA GLY A 52 12.90 -25.83 6.37
C GLY A 52 11.76 -25.38 7.27
N LEU A 53 11.01 -26.29 7.89
CA LEU A 53 9.86 -25.91 8.70
C LEU A 53 10.29 -25.07 9.91
N ASN A 54 9.74 -23.87 10.03
CA ASN A 54 10.03 -22.96 11.13
C ASN A 54 8.79 -22.23 11.64
N THR A 55 8.69 -22.06 12.97
CA THR A 55 7.62 -21.28 13.61
C THR A 55 8.14 -19.86 13.84
N LEU A 56 7.44 -18.86 13.30
CA LEU A 56 7.83 -17.45 13.27
C LEU A 56 6.85 -16.57 14.04
N ASP A 57 7.28 -15.38 14.45
CA ASP A 57 6.46 -14.41 15.19
C ASP A 57 5.70 -13.41 14.32
N PHE A 58 5.55 -13.71 13.02
CA PHE A 58 4.88 -12.89 12.00
C PHE A 58 5.64 -11.62 11.57
N SER A 59 6.79 -11.29 12.15
CA SER A 59 7.57 -10.14 11.71
C SER A 59 8.10 -10.31 10.27
N GLN A 60 7.97 -9.26 9.46
CA GLN A 60 8.39 -9.30 8.06
C GLN A 60 9.89 -9.54 7.92
N ALA A 61 10.69 -9.01 8.85
CA ALA A 61 12.13 -9.21 8.88
C ALA A 61 12.51 -10.69 9.10
N GLN A 62 11.84 -11.40 10.02
CA GLN A 62 12.09 -12.82 10.24
C GLN A 62 11.71 -13.67 9.04
N ARG A 63 10.57 -13.36 8.42
CA ARG A 63 10.11 -14.06 7.21
C ARG A 63 11.08 -13.86 6.04
N ASN A 64 11.53 -12.63 5.81
CA ASN A 64 12.53 -12.36 4.76
C ASN A 64 13.84 -13.10 5.02
N ALA A 65 14.32 -13.11 6.27
CA ALA A 65 15.52 -13.84 6.64
C ALA A 65 15.35 -15.34 6.42
N HIS A 66 14.22 -15.91 6.87
CA HIS A 66 13.90 -17.32 6.67
C HIS A 66 13.81 -17.69 5.18
N ALA A 67 13.13 -16.89 4.37
CA ALA A 67 13.00 -17.14 2.93
C ALA A 67 14.35 -17.10 2.20
N GLU A 68 15.22 -16.15 2.55
CA GLU A 68 16.56 -16.05 1.98
C GLU A 68 17.41 -17.28 2.32
N GLU A 69 17.36 -17.70 3.58
CA GLU A 69 18.15 -18.83 4.05
C GLU A 69 17.61 -20.16 3.52
N TYR A 70 16.29 -20.32 3.44
CA TYR A 70 15.66 -21.44 2.77
C TYR A 70 16.16 -21.53 1.32
N ALA A 71 16.10 -20.43 0.57
CA ALA A 71 16.56 -20.39 -0.81
C ALA A 71 18.07 -20.70 -0.93
N CYS A 72 18.89 -20.17 -0.03
CA CYS A 72 20.33 -20.48 0.03
C CYS A 72 20.59 -21.97 0.34
N ALA A 73 19.85 -22.56 1.29
CA ALA A 73 20.01 -23.96 1.65
C ALA A 73 19.63 -24.89 0.49
N VAL A 74 18.50 -24.61 -0.17
CA VAL A 74 17.99 -25.42 -1.29
C VAL A 74 18.88 -25.27 -2.52
N SER A 75 19.24 -24.04 -2.91
CA SER A 75 20.09 -23.80 -4.09
C SER A 75 21.43 -24.54 -4.02
N GLN A 76 22.00 -24.67 -2.83
CA GLN A 76 23.26 -25.41 -2.61
C GLN A 76 23.10 -26.94 -2.71
N MET A 77 21.86 -27.45 -2.67
CA MET A 77 21.52 -28.86 -2.88
C MET A 77 21.16 -29.15 -4.34
N ILE A 78 20.87 -28.14 -5.16
CA ILE A 78 20.58 -28.28 -6.58
C ILE A 78 21.90 -28.52 -7.34
N SER A 79 22.02 -29.68 -7.98
CA SER A 79 23.20 -30.02 -8.80
C SER A 79 23.36 -29.05 -9.97
N GLY A 80 24.55 -28.46 -10.10
CA GLY A 80 24.85 -27.51 -11.17
C GLY A 80 24.28 -26.10 -10.97
N PHE A 81 23.69 -25.78 -9.82
CA PHE A 81 23.16 -24.43 -9.56
C PHE A 81 24.20 -23.32 -9.79
N SER A 82 25.44 -23.52 -9.31
CA SER A 82 26.54 -22.58 -9.50
C SER A 82 27.02 -22.44 -10.95
N GLN A 83 26.59 -23.34 -11.85
CA GLN A 83 26.91 -23.31 -13.28
C GLN A 83 25.83 -22.59 -14.10
N LEU A 84 24.67 -22.26 -13.50
CA LEU A 84 23.63 -21.47 -14.14
C LEU A 84 24.11 -20.04 -14.39
N ALA A 85 23.60 -19.41 -15.44
CA ALA A 85 23.82 -17.99 -15.67
C ALA A 85 23.24 -17.14 -14.51
N PRO A 86 23.83 -15.97 -14.17
CA PRO A 86 23.38 -15.16 -13.03
C PRO A 86 21.88 -14.83 -13.03
N ALA A 87 21.30 -14.54 -14.21
CA ALA A 87 19.87 -14.28 -14.33
C ALA A 87 19.00 -15.51 -14.02
N ALA A 88 19.47 -16.71 -14.38
CA ALA A 88 18.79 -17.96 -14.08
C ALA A 88 18.95 -18.35 -12.60
N GLN A 89 20.10 -18.06 -11.99
CA GLN A 89 20.29 -18.21 -10.54
C GLN A 89 19.31 -17.33 -9.77
N GLU A 90 19.19 -16.04 -10.12
CA GLU A 90 18.27 -15.14 -9.44
C GLU A 90 16.81 -15.53 -9.63
N ALA A 91 16.41 -15.93 -10.85
CA ALA A 91 15.05 -16.44 -11.10
C ALA A 91 14.74 -17.68 -10.25
N GLN A 92 15.71 -18.60 -10.12
CA GLN A 92 15.57 -19.78 -9.27
C GLN A 92 15.52 -19.40 -7.78
N MET A 93 16.36 -18.47 -7.31
CA MET A 93 16.35 -17.97 -5.93
C MET A 93 15.00 -17.31 -5.60
N ALA A 94 14.47 -16.47 -6.49
CA ALA A 94 13.16 -15.86 -6.32
C ALA A 94 12.06 -16.91 -6.18
N SER A 95 12.07 -17.98 -7.00
CA SER A 95 11.14 -19.10 -6.87
C SER A 95 11.27 -19.82 -5.54
N LEU A 96 12.50 -20.04 -5.06
CA LEU A 96 12.76 -20.72 -3.78
C LEU A 96 12.35 -19.86 -2.57
N ARG A 97 12.47 -18.54 -2.65
CA ARG A 97 11.96 -17.62 -1.61
C ARG A 97 10.44 -17.69 -1.50
N VAL A 98 9.74 -17.83 -2.62
CA VAL A 98 8.28 -18.06 -2.63
C VAL A 98 7.95 -19.43 -2.04
N GLU A 99 8.71 -20.46 -2.40
CA GLU A 99 8.54 -21.82 -1.87
C GLU A 99 8.73 -21.89 -0.34
N ALA A 100 9.59 -21.04 0.23
CA ALA A 100 9.82 -20.98 1.67
C ALA A 100 8.53 -20.72 2.47
N MET A 101 7.53 -20.06 1.88
CA MET A 101 6.22 -19.84 2.51
C MET A 101 5.49 -21.15 2.83
N ASP A 102 5.75 -22.22 2.09
CA ASP A 102 5.22 -23.57 2.36
C ASP A 102 5.93 -24.28 3.54
N ALA A 103 6.90 -23.62 4.15
CA ALA A 103 7.63 -24.07 5.33
C ALA A 103 7.54 -23.08 6.50
N GLU A 104 6.65 -22.09 6.41
CA GLU A 104 6.43 -21.08 7.47
C GLU A 104 5.21 -21.43 8.32
N LEU A 105 5.40 -21.52 9.64
CA LEU A 105 4.33 -21.62 10.62
C LEU A 105 4.28 -20.38 11.49
N GLY A 106 3.08 -20.05 11.93
CA GLY A 106 2.83 -18.92 12.82
C GLY A 106 2.89 -19.32 14.28
N CYS A 107 3.42 -18.46 15.13
CA CYS A 107 3.35 -18.63 16.57
C CYS A 107 1.90 -18.44 17.06
N HIS A 108 1.22 -19.52 17.44
CA HIS A 108 -0.16 -19.47 17.95
C HIS A 108 -0.26 -18.66 19.25
N PHE A 109 0.81 -18.66 20.06
CA PHE A 109 0.83 -17.92 21.32
C PHE A 109 0.62 -16.42 21.09
N HIS A 110 1.30 -15.83 20.10
CA HIS A 110 1.15 -14.40 19.80
C HIS A 110 -0.26 -14.05 19.34
N PHE A 111 -0.83 -14.85 18.43
CA PHE A 111 -2.21 -14.67 17.98
C PHE A 111 -3.20 -14.69 19.16
N TRP A 112 -3.11 -15.73 20.01
CA TRP A 112 -3.99 -15.87 21.18
C TRP A 112 -3.75 -14.80 22.24
N HIS A 113 -2.51 -14.38 22.45
CA HIS A 113 -2.17 -13.33 23.39
C HIS A 113 -2.80 -11.99 22.97
N GLN A 114 -2.69 -11.61 21.69
CA GLN A 114 -3.35 -10.43 21.16
C GLN A 114 -4.88 -10.55 21.20
N GLY A 115 -5.42 -11.69 20.77
CA GLY A 115 -6.86 -11.95 20.83
C GLY A 115 -7.41 -11.87 22.26
N LYS A 116 -6.64 -12.34 23.25
CA LYS A 116 -6.98 -12.21 24.68
C LYS A 116 -6.98 -10.75 25.13
N HIS A 117 -5.99 -9.95 24.72
CA HIS A 117 -5.92 -8.52 25.05
C HIS A 117 -7.13 -7.76 24.50
N ILE A 118 -7.47 -8.00 23.22
CA ILE A 118 -8.65 -7.42 22.55
C ILE A 118 -9.95 -7.84 23.23
N LYS A 119 -10.11 -9.14 23.50
CA LYS A 119 -11.25 -9.68 24.24
C LYS A 119 -11.40 -9.05 25.63
N GLN A 120 -10.30 -8.65 26.28
CA GLN A 120 -10.35 -8.05 27.62
C GLN A 120 -10.81 -6.59 27.59
N ASN A 121 -10.58 -5.87 26.49
CA ASN A 121 -10.95 -4.46 26.36
C ASN A 121 -12.48 -4.29 26.14
N PRO A 122 -13.25 -3.79 27.14
CA PRO A 122 -14.70 -3.67 27.04
C PRO A 122 -15.16 -2.61 26.03
N ALA A 123 -14.28 -1.67 25.65
CA ALA A 123 -14.59 -0.68 24.62
C ALA A 123 -14.55 -1.27 23.20
N ILE A 124 -13.92 -2.44 23.02
CA ILE A 124 -13.76 -3.10 21.72
C ILE A 124 -14.65 -4.34 21.64
N VAL A 125 -14.67 -5.17 22.69
CA VAL A 125 -15.51 -6.38 22.77
C VAL A 125 -16.38 -6.29 24.01
N HIS A 126 -17.70 -6.12 23.79
CA HIS A 126 -18.68 -6.05 24.87
C HIS A 126 -18.59 -7.30 25.79
N PRO A 127 -18.67 -7.16 27.13
CA PRO A 127 -18.53 -8.28 28.07
C PRO A 127 -19.38 -9.51 27.77
N GLU A 128 -20.63 -9.31 27.37
CA GLU A 128 -21.57 -10.39 27.05
C GLU A 128 -21.19 -11.16 25.77
N ARG A 129 -20.39 -10.55 24.89
CA ARG A 129 -20.01 -11.11 23.60
C ARG A 129 -18.62 -11.75 23.60
N LYS A 130 -17.90 -11.71 24.73
CA LYS A 130 -16.55 -12.28 24.87
C LYS A 130 -16.50 -13.78 24.55
N GLN A 131 -17.55 -14.53 24.90
CA GLN A 131 -17.63 -15.97 24.59
C GLN A 131 -17.81 -16.23 23.09
N ASN A 132 -18.67 -15.45 22.41
CA ASN A 132 -18.84 -15.56 20.96
C ASN A 132 -17.54 -15.22 20.22
N PHE A 133 -16.88 -14.13 20.61
CA PHE A 133 -15.59 -13.73 20.06
C PHE A 133 -14.58 -14.89 20.11
N GLU A 134 -14.40 -15.48 21.30
CA GLU A 134 -13.47 -16.58 21.49
C GLU A 134 -13.90 -17.86 20.74
N ARG A 135 -15.20 -18.18 20.71
CA ARG A 135 -15.74 -19.32 19.99
C ARG A 135 -15.42 -19.25 18.49
N ILE A 136 -15.62 -18.08 17.87
CA ILE A 136 -15.33 -17.87 16.45
C ILE A 136 -13.83 -18.06 16.19
N LEU A 137 -12.96 -17.42 16.98
CA LEU A 137 -11.50 -17.58 16.83
C LEU A 137 -11.04 -19.03 17.03
N ARG A 138 -11.62 -19.76 17.98
CA ARG A 138 -11.29 -21.19 18.21
C ARG A 138 -11.68 -22.06 17.02
N LYS A 139 -12.83 -21.79 16.39
CA LYS A 139 -13.27 -22.49 15.17
C LYS A 139 -12.33 -22.16 14.01
N MET A 140 -11.96 -20.88 13.81
CA MET A 140 -10.99 -20.48 12.78
C MET A 140 -9.62 -21.16 12.92
N MET A 141 -9.16 -21.34 14.17
CA MET A 141 -7.88 -21.97 14.50
C MET A 141 -7.94 -23.51 14.56
N SER A 142 -9.10 -24.13 14.34
CA SER A 142 -9.24 -25.57 14.44
C SER A 142 -8.58 -26.28 13.26
N ARG A 143 -7.85 -27.37 13.52
CA ARG A 143 -7.29 -28.25 12.48
C ARG A 143 -8.33 -29.02 11.68
N THR A 144 -9.55 -29.13 12.22
CA THR A 144 -10.67 -29.79 11.55
C THR A 144 -11.54 -28.82 10.75
N THR A 145 -11.21 -27.53 10.78
CA THR A 145 -11.99 -26.53 10.05
C THR A 145 -11.60 -26.51 8.59
N THR A 146 -12.60 -26.58 7.72
CA THR A 146 -12.41 -26.52 6.27
C THR A 146 -12.28 -25.07 5.82
N GLU A 147 -11.75 -24.84 4.62
CA GLU A 147 -11.67 -23.52 4.01
C GLU A 147 -13.05 -22.82 3.92
N ILE A 148 -14.10 -23.58 3.58
CA ILE A 148 -15.48 -23.06 3.51
C ILE A 148 -15.95 -22.61 4.89
N GLU A 149 -15.77 -23.45 5.92
CA GLU A 149 -16.12 -23.10 7.29
C GLU A 149 -15.31 -21.89 7.80
N PHE A 150 -14.03 -21.81 7.43
CA PHE A 150 -13.15 -20.69 7.78
C PHE A 150 -13.69 -19.38 7.21
N ASN A 151 -14.00 -19.34 5.91
CA ASN A 151 -14.56 -18.17 5.25
C ASN A 151 -15.92 -17.77 5.86
N GLN A 152 -16.74 -18.74 6.25
CA GLN A 152 -17.98 -18.47 7.01
C GLN A 152 -17.71 -17.85 8.38
N GLN A 153 -16.69 -18.31 9.10
CA GLN A 153 -16.30 -17.70 10.39
C GLN A 153 -15.74 -16.28 10.21
N VAL A 154 -14.99 -16.01 9.14
CA VAL A 154 -14.51 -14.66 8.81
C VAL A 154 -15.70 -13.72 8.55
N ALA A 155 -16.67 -14.14 7.73
CA ALA A 155 -17.87 -13.36 7.47
C ALA A 155 -18.69 -13.12 8.75
N LEU A 156 -18.87 -14.16 9.57
CA LEU A 156 -19.53 -14.05 10.87
C LEU A 156 -18.79 -13.10 11.81
N PHE A 157 -17.46 -13.16 11.87
CA PHE A 157 -16.66 -12.26 12.69
C PHE A 157 -16.82 -10.81 12.23
N LYS A 158 -16.80 -10.55 10.91
CA LYS A 158 -17.02 -9.20 10.35
C LYS A 158 -18.39 -8.64 10.73
N GLN A 159 -19.42 -9.48 10.68
CA GLN A 159 -20.78 -9.10 11.05
C GLN A 159 -20.92 -8.88 12.57
N GLU A 160 -20.35 -9.77 13.37
CA GLU A 160 -20.49 -9.73 14.82
C GLU A 160 -19.60 -8.66 15.47
N PHE A 161 -18.40 -8.43 14.96
CA PHE A 161 -17.38 -7.57 15.56
C PHE A 161 -16.78 -6.60 14.53
N PRO A 162 -17.59 -5.73 13.88
CA PRO A 162 -17.13 -4.85 12.81
C PRO A 162 -15.98 -3.92 13.25
N ASP A 163 -16.04 -3.37 14.47
CA ASP A 163 -15.01 -2.48 15.03
C ASP A 163 -13.66 -3.18 15.26
N VAL A 164 -13.70 -4.51 15.40
CA VAL A 164 -12.53 -5.37 15.64
C VAL A 164 -12.07 -6.04 14.36
N PHE A 165 -12.83 -5.93 13.27
CA PHE A 165 -12.53 -6.64 12.03
C PHE A 165 -11.20 -6.18 11.43
N ASN A 166 -10.79 -4.93 11.63
CA ASN A 166 -9.50 -4.43 11.16
C ASN A 166 -8.31 -5.16 11.81
N TRP A 167 -8.44 -5.55 13.09
CA TRP A 167 -7.43 -6.42 13.70
C TRP A 167 -7.37 -7.76 13.00
N LEU A 168 -8.53 -8.39 12.75
CA LEU A 168 -8.58 -9.68 12.09
C LEU A 168 -8.08 -9.58 10.64
N SER A 169 -8.39 -8.50 9.92
CA SER A 169 -7.98 -8.30 8.53
C SER A 169 -6.45 -8.26 8.37
N TRP A 170 -5.73 -7.79 9.40
CA TRP A 170 -4.28 -7.89 9.46
C TRP A 170 -3.81 -9.35 9.42
N TRP A 171 -4.45 -10.23 10.20
CA TRP A 171 -4.17 -11.67 10.21
C TRP A 171 -4.64 -12.40 8.94
N LEU A 172 -5.60 -11.83 8.22
CA LEU A 172 -6.12 -12.38 6.95
C LEU A 172 -5.26 -12.00 5.73
N ARG A 173 -4.19 -11.22 5.91
CA ARG A 173 -3.22 -10.97 4.83
C ARG A 173 -2.66 -12.30 4.33
N PRO A 174 -2.58 -12.55 3.01
CA PRO A 174 -2.18 -13.86 2.47
C PRO A 174 -0.86 -14.39 3.04
N THR A 175 0.09 -13.50 3.29
CA THR A 175 1.40 -13.82 3.86
C THR A 175 1.37 -14.28 5.32
N ILE A 176 0.34 -13.93 6.08
CA ILE A 176 0.18 -14.27 7.51
C ILE A 176 -0.86 -15.36 7.70
N MET A 177 -1.95 -15.28 6.93
CA MET A 177 -3.10 -16.18 6.99
C MET A 177 -2.70 -17.64 6.89
N ASN A 178 -1.82 -17.97 5.94
CA ASN A 178 -1.34 -19.34 5.69
C ASN A 178 -0.46 -19.89 6.82
N MET A 179 0.14 -19.01 7.63
CA MET A 179 0.99 -19.41 8.76
C MET A 179 0.18 -19.72 10.02
N ILE A 180 -0.92 -19.00 10.25
CA ILE A 180 -1.67 -19.07 11.52
C ILE A 180 -2.95 -19.92 11.43
N PHE A 181 -3.66 -19.93 10.31
CA PHE A 181 -4.94 -20.64 10.19
C PHE A 181 -4.75 -22.00 9.49
N PRO A 182 -4.98 -23.13 10.17
CA PRO A 182 -4.75 -24.45 9.58
C PRO A 182 -5.55 -24.71 8.30
N ALA A 183 -6.76 -24.15 8.20
CA ALA A 183 -7.63 -24.28 7.03
C ALA A 183 -7.05 -23.60 5.76
N MET A 184 -6.17 -22.62 5.94
CA MET A 184 -5.54 -21.85 4.86
C MET A 184 -4.06 -22.20 4.67
N SER A 185 -3.51 -23.08 5.52
CA SER A 185 -2.10 -23.42 5.48
C SER A 185 -1.78 -24.34 4.30
N THR A 186 -0.72 -24.02 3.56
CA THR A 186 -0.19 -24.89 2.48
C THR A 186 0.75 -25.96 3.03
N VAL A 187 1.16 -25.85 4.29
CA VAL A 187 2.05 -26.79 4.95
C VAL A 187 1.31 -28.09 5.24
N ASN A 188 1.95 -29.23 4.95
CA ASN A 188 1.36 -30.55 5.19
C ASN A 188 0.95 -30.71 6.67
N PRO A 189 -0.33 -31.02 6.98
CA PRO A 189 -0.83 -31.12 8.35
C PRO A 189 -0.07 -32.11 9.24
N ALA A 190 0.42 -33.22 8.68
CA ALA A 190 1.19 -34.22 9.42
C ALA A 190 2.57 -33.68 9.86
N VAL A 191 3.10 -32.70 9.13
CA VAL A 191 4.38 -32.05 9.40
C VAL A 191 4.16 -30.90 10.39
N CYS A 192 3.09 -30.11 10.21
CA CYS A 192 2.67 -29.10 11.19
C CYS A 192 2.46 -29.68 12.59
N ALA A 193 2.00 -30.93 12.68
CA ALA A 193 1.81 -31.62 13.95
C ALA A 193 3.13 -31.87 14.71
N GLN A 194 4.28 -31.82 14.03
CA GLN A 194 5.60 -32.07 14.61
C GLN A 194 6.32 -30.78 15.02
N ALA A 195 5.88 -29.62 14.50
CA ALA A 195 6.46 -28.34 14.86
C ALA A 195 5.88 -27.77 16.16
N PRO A 196 6.68 -27.03 16.95
CA PRO A 196 6.18 -26.35 18.13
C PRO A 196 5.19 -25.25 17.74
N TRP A 197 4.08 -25.13 18.48
CA TRP A 197 3.07 -24.08 18.26
C TRP A 197 3.48 -22.71 18.78
N THR A 198 4.66 -22.61 19.38
CA THR A 198 5.15 -21.43 20.07
C THR A 198 6.63 -21.24 19.81
N THR A 199 7.02 -19.98 19.66
CA THR A 199 8.40 -19.50 19.57
C THR A 199 9.03 -19.29 20.94
N ASN A 200 8.34 -19.60 22.05
CA ASN A 200 8.78 -19.27 23.41
C ASN A 200 10.17 -19.83 23.74
N ALA A 201 10.52 -21.03 23.27
CA ALA A 201 11.84 -21.60 23.52
C ALA A 201 12.93 -20.81 22.78
N ALA A 202 12.70 -20.46 21.51
CA ALA A 202 13.59 -19.59 20.74
C ALA A 202 13.69 -18.18 21.36
N GLU A 203 12.57 -17.58 21.75
CA GLU A 203 12.52 -16.25 22.38
C GLU A 203 13.17 -16.23 23.76
N ALA A 204 12.98 -17.28 24.55
CA ALA A 204 13.65 -17.44 25.83
C ALA A 204 15.17 -17.45 25.60
N SER A 205 15.67 -18.29 24.70
CA SER A 205 17.09 -18.32 24.34
C SER A 205 17.58 -16.95 23.86
N HIS A 206 16.80 -16.21 23.08
CA HIS A 206 17.18 -14.84 22.67
C HIS A 206 17.25 -13.90 23.86
N SER A 207 16.27 -13.96 24.74
CA SER A 207 16.23 -13.14 25.96
C SER A 207 17.44 -13.43 26.86
N HIS A 208 17.81 -14.70 27.00
CA HIS A 208 19.01 -15.13 27.73
C HIS A 208 20.29 -14.60 27.08
N ILE A 209 20.43 -14.72 25.75
CA ILE A 209 21.59 -14.20 25.02
C ILE A 209 21.65 -12.67 25.15
N HIS A 210 20.56 -11.94 24.90
CA HIS A 210 20.54 -10.49 25.04
C HIS A 210 20.85 -10.03 26.47
N HIS A 211 20.41 -10.79 27.47
CA HIS A 211 20.73 -10.53 28.86
C HIS A 211 22.21 -10.76 29.16
N ALA A 212 22.79 -11.85 28.67
CA ALA A 212 24.19 -12.19 28.88
C ALA A 212 25.15 -11.26 28.13
N LEU A 213 24.81 -10.88 26.89
CA LEU A 213 25.68 -10.08 26.03
C LEU A 213 25.50 -8.57 26.23
N GLY A 214 24.32 -8.11 26.66
CA GLY A 214 23.95 -6.70 26.68
C GLY A 214 23.75 -6.10 25.28
N SER A 215 23.77 -4.77 25.18
CA SER A 215 23.63 -4.02 23.92
C SER A 215 24.90 -3.21 23.58
N HIS A 216 25.03 -2.77 22.32
CA HIS A 216 26.12 -1.92 21.81
C HIS A 216 27.52 -2.53 21.87
N ASN A 217 27.63 -3.83 21.64
CA ASN A 217 28.94 -4.48 21.53
C ASN A 217 29.53 -4.22 20.14
N ASP A 218 30.81 -3.86 20.08
CA ASP A 218 31.58 -3.99 18.84
C ASP A 218 31.83 -5.48 18.51
N LEU A 219 32.40 -5.76 17.34
CA LEU A 219 32.59 -7.14 16.88
C LEU A 219 33.42 -7.98 17.86
N LEU A 220 34.53 -7.44 18.38
CA LEU A 220 35.44 -8.20 19.26
C LEU A 220 34.82 -8.43 20.63
N GLU A 221 34.18 -7.40 21.19
CA GLU A 221 33.48 -7.52 22.46
C GLU A 221 32.28 -8.47 22.35
N GLY A 222 31.56 -8.43 21.22
CA GLY A 222 30.47 -9.36 20.92
C GLY A 222 30.94 -10.81 20.88
N ILE A 223 32.07 -11.10 20.18
CA ILE A 223 32.66 -12.44 20.14
C ILE A 223 33.08 -12.89 21.53
N LYS A 224 33.79 -12.03 22.28
CA LYS A 224 34.27 -12.33 23.63
C LYS A 224 33.12 -12.66 24.58
N LYS A 225 32.07 -11.83 24.61
CA LYS A 225 30.90 -12.07 25.47
C LYS A 225 30.13 -13.33 25.06
N THR A 226 30.05 -13.62 23.77
CA THR A 226 29.43 -14.86 23.27
C THR A 226 30.21 -16.09 23.73
N TYR A 227 31.54 -16.04 23.64
CA TYR A 227 32.40 -17.11 24.16
C TYR A 227 32.21 -17.32 25.67
N LEU A 228 32.17 -16.24 26.46
CA LEU A 228 31.93 -16.33 27.90
C LEU A 228 30.55 -16.91 28.22
N TYR A 229 29.50 -16.49 27.51
CA TYR A 229 28.17 -17.05 27.67
C TYR A 229 28.13 -18.57 27.38
N VAL A 230 28.81 -19.03 26.33
CA VAL A 230 28.92 -20.47 26.04
C VAL A 230 29.65 -21.20 27.18
N LYS A 231 30.74 -20.63 27.71
CA LYS A 231 31.44 -21.21 28.88
C LYS A 231 30.60 -21.22 30.15
N ASP A 232 29.70 -20.26 30.34
CA ASP A 232 28.75 -20.27 31.44
C ASP A 232 27.73 -21.41 31.28
N MET A 233 27.22 -21.61 30.07
CA MET A 233 26.28 -22.70 29.77
C MET A 233 26.90 -24.09 29.90
N GLU A 234 28.14 -24.28 29.44
CA GLU A 234 28.89 -25.53 29.65
C GLU A 234 29.03 -25.83 31.15
N ARG A 235 29.41 -24.83 31.96
CA ARG A 235 29.55 -24.99 33.41
C ARG A 235 28.22 -25.30 34.10
N GLU A 236 27.14 -24.66 33.68
CA GLU A 236 25.80 -24.92 34.23
C GLU A 236 25.33 -26.35 33.89
N TYR A 237 25.58 -26.79 32.65
CA TYR A 237 25.30 -28.15 32.21
C TYR A 237 26.09 -29.19 33.02
N ASP A 238 27.40 -28.99 33.22
CA ASP A 238 28.24 -29.88 34.03
C ASP A 238 27.78 -29.91 35.50
N ALA A 239 27.36 -28.77 36.06
CA ALA A 239 26.80 -28.68 37.40
C ALA A 239 25.47 -29.46 37.53
N ILE A 240 24.63 -29.43 36.50
CA ILE A 240 23.40 -30.24 36.42
C ILE A 240 23.74 -31.73 36.38
N LEU A 241 24.67 -32.14 35.51
CA LEU A 241 25.08 -33.54 35.39
C LEU A 241 25.69 -34.10 36.69
N THR A 242 26.42 -33.26 37.44
CA THR A 242 27.02 -33.63 38.73
C THR A 242 26.06 -33.52 39.91
N GLY A 243 24.81 -33.10 39.69
CA GLY A 243 23.79 -32.97 40.73
C GLY A 243 23.97 -31.77 41.68
N HIS A 244 24.85 -30.83 41.33
CA HIS A 244 25.15 -29.63 42.13
C HIS A 244 24.41 -28.38 41.65
N PHE A 245 23.35 -28.53 40.84
CA PHE A 245 22.58 -27.41 40.35
C PHE A 245 21.79 -26.73 41.47
N THR A 246 22.22 -25.51 41.83
CA THR A 246 21.47 -24.66 42.76
C THR A 246 20.56 -23.78 41.90
N PRO A 247 19.23 -23.96 41.93
CA PRO A 247 18.33 -23.12 41.13
C PRO A 247 18.54 -21.66 41.51
N SER A 248 18.59 -20.79 40.49
CA SER A 248 18.72 -19.36 40.70
C SER A 248 17.63 -18.90 41.68
N GLY A 249 18.02 -18.12 42.68
CA GLY A 249 17.08 -17.56 43.65
C GLY A 249 15.95 -16.77 42.96
N PRO A 250 14.83 -16.52 43.67
CA PRO A 250 13.70 -15.79 43.10
C PRO A 250 14.16 -14.49 42.47
N TRP A 251 13.87 -14.33 41.17
CA TRP A 251 14.25 -13.15 40.40
C TRP A 251 13.68 -11.90 41.08
N ASP A 252 14.55 -10.94 41.42
CA ASP A 252 14.10 -9.62 41.83
C ASP A 252 13.15 -9.06 40.75
N LYS A 253 12.00 -8.54 41.18
CA LYS A 253 11.01 -7.94 40.29
C LYS A 253 11.70 -6.87 39.46
N ARG A 254 11.93 -7.17 38.17
CA ARG A 254 12.58 -6.25 37.23
C ARG A 254 11.84 -4.92 37.28
N ARG A 255 12.59 -3.81 37.39
CA ARG A 255 12.00 -2.49 37.17
C ARG A 255 11.42 -2.47 35.75
N PRO A 256 10.17 -2.04 35.56
CA PRO A 256 9.58 -1.97 34.23
C PRO A 256 10.50 -1.12 33.34
N LYS A 257 10.98 -1.71 32.25
CA LYS A 257 11.77 -0.97 31.26
C LYS A 257 10.91 0.15 30.70
N ARG A 258 11.51 1.32 30.46
CA ARG A 258 10.87 2.35 29.64
C ARG A 258 10.56 1.72 28.28
N VAL A 259 9.29 1.65 27.92
CA VAL A 259 8.86 1.18 26.61
C VAL A 259 9.39 2.19 25.60
N ILE A 260 10.40 1.80 24.83
CA ILE A 260 10.81 2.52 23.64
C ILE A 260 9.85 2.03 22.56
N PHE A 261 9.00 2.94 22.06
CA PHE A 261 8.16 2.64 20.91
C PHE A 261 9.05 2.53 19.68
N PHE A 262 9.24 1.31 19.19
CA PHE A 262 9.87 1.07 17.89
C PHE A 262 8.84 1.36 16.78
N GLU A 263 9.31 1.75 15.59
CA GLU A 263 8.49 1.71 14.37
C GLU A 263 7.90 0.30 14.23
N ASN A 264 6.62 0.19 13.84
CA ASN A 264 5.89 -1.07 13.74
C ASN A 264 6.75 -2.11 13.00
N ASP A 265 7.20 -3.14 13.73
CA ASP A 265 8.12 -4.19 13.26
C ASP A 265 7.41 -5.26 12.40
N GLY A 266 6.16 -4.98 12.02
CA GLY A 266 5.30 -5.93 11.33
C GLY A 266 4.65 -6.92 12.27
N CYS A 267 4.61 -6.67 13.58
CA CYS A 267 3.75 -7.44 14.48
C CYS A 267 2.27 -7.06 14.30
N GLY A 268 1.39 -8.00 14.63
CA GLY A 268 -0.04 -7.74 14.71
C GLY A 268 -0.32 -6.59 15.70
N PRO A 269 -1.23 -5.65 15.37
CA PRO A 269 -1.53 -4.49 16.20
C PRO A 269 -2.22 -4.91 17.48
N ASP A 270 -1.51 -4.75 18.60
CA ASP A 270 -1.91 -5.27 19.91
C ASP A 270 -2.37 -4.19 20.90
N THR A 271 -2.19 -2.90 20.57
CA THR A 271 -2.64 -1.77 21.38
C THR A 271 -3.92 -1.13 20.83
N THR A 272 -4.77 -0.58 21.69
CA THR A 272 -5.97 0.19 21.27
C THR A 272 -5.61 1.30 20.27
N THR A 273 -4.48 1.97 20.46
CA THR A 273 -3.95 2.97 19.53
C THR A 273 -3.59 2.38 18.18
N ALA A 274 -2.96 1.20 18.14
CA ALA A 274 -2.63 0.51 16.89
C ALA A 274 -3.88 -0.04 16.19
N LEU A 275 -4.89 -0.47 16.95
CA LEU A 275 -6.19 -0.89 16.44
C LEU A 275 -6.96 0.27 15.79
N TRP A 276 -7.01 1.42 16.45
CA TRP A 276 -7.56 2.65 15.84
C TRP A 276 -6.71 3.18 14.68
N ALA A 277 -5.42 2.85 14.64
CA ALA A 277 -4.60 3.15 13.48
C ALA A 277 -4.92 2.23 12.28
N LEU A 278 -5.47 1.04 12.52
CA LEU A 278 -5.94 0.12 11.49
C LEU A 278 -7.38 0.37 11.04
N GLU A 279 -8.20 1.08 11.82
CA GLU A 279 -9.40 1.65 11.24
C GLU A 279 -8.94 2.33 9.97
N PRO A 280 -9.53 2.00 8.79
CA PRO A 280 -9.24 2.77 7.60
C PRO A 280 -9.47 4.17 8.08
N ALA A 281 -8.38 4.93 8.18
CA ALA A 281 -8.45 6.34 8.43
C ALA A 281 -9.62 6.79 7.59
N LYS A 282 -10.59 7.56 8.11
CA LYS A 282 -11.35 8.39 7.16
C LYS A 282 -10.27 8.97 6.25
N ALA A 283 -10.26 8.53 4.99
CA ALA A 283 -9.14 8.78 4.10
C ALA A 283 -9.17 10.29 3.95
N GLY A 284 -8.27 10.94 4.67
CA GLY A 284 -8.67 12.16 5.34
C GLY A 284 -7.44 12.92 5.69
N ILE A 285 -7.30 14.02 4.97
CA ILE A 285 -6.27 15.02 5.16
C ILE A 285 -6.31 15.61 6.59
N ASP A 286 -7.39 15.34 7.33
CA ASP A 286 -7.59 15.61 8.75
C ASP A 286 -6.42 15.13 9.63
N LYS A 287 -5.79 13.99 9.28
CA LYS A 287 -4.62 13.50 10.02
C LYS A 287 -3.40 14.42 9.90
N PHE A 288 -3.29 15.16 8.79
CA PHE A 288 -2.10 15.90 8.43
C PHE A 288 -2.26 17.41 8.49
N HIS A 289 -3.46 17.97 8.32
CA HIS A 289 -3.68 19.42 8.18
C HIS A 289 -3.18 20.26 9.37
N ASN A 290 -3.13 19.67 10.57
CA ASN A 290 -2.61 20.33 11.77
C ASN A 290 -1.09 20.19 11.95
N LEU A 291 -0.41 19.40 11.12
CA LEU A 291 1.02 19.18 11.22
C LEU A 291 1.79 20.35 10.59
N PRO A 292 2.79 20.93 11.28
CA PRO A 292 3.47 22.14 10.82
C PRO A 292 4.11 22.02 9.44
N LEU A 293 4.68 20.85 9.13
CA LEU A 293 5.32 20.60 7.83
C LEU A 293 4.30 20.39 6.71
N PHE A 294 3.07 20.03 7.04
CA PHE A 294 2.07 19.77 6.02
C PHE A 294 1.63 21.05 5.31
N LEU A 295 1.75 22.23 5.93
CA LEU A 295 1.43 23.50 5.27
C LEU A 295 2.59 24.09 4.45
N VAL A 296 3.74 23.42 4.41
CA VAL A 296 4.88 23.84 3.59
C VAL A 296 4.68 23.34 2.16
N GLY A 297 4.67 24.26 1.21
CA GLY A 297 4.59 23.99 -0.23
C GLY A 297 5.92 24.27 -0.93
N TYR A 298 5.94 24.13 -2.25
CA TYR A 298 7.10 24.49 -3.06
C TYR A 298 7.38 26.01 -2.97
N LYS A 299 8.65 26.39 -3.12
CA LYS A 299 9.02 27.80 -3.28
C LYS A 299 9.10 28.10 -4.77
N TRP A 300 8.40 29.12 -5.24
CA TRP A 300 8.43 29.47 -6.65
C TRP A 300 9.82 30.00 -7.02
N GLU A 301 10.32 29.46 -8.12
CA GLU A 301 11.61 29.80 -8.68
C GLU A 301 11.39 30.66 -9.93
N SER A 302 12.11 31.77 -9.96
CA SER A 302 12.14 32.71 -11.09
C SER A 302 12.66 32.04 -12.37
N PRO A 303 12.19 32.44 -13.58
CA PRO A 303 11.21 33.50 -13.83
C PRO A 303 9.76 33.06 -13.59
N ASN A 304 9.44 31.77 -13.75
CA ASN A 304 8.09 31.29 -13.54
C ASN A 304 8.00 29.75 -13.35
N SER A 305 7.82 29.31 -12.11
CA SER A 305 7.53 27.91 -11.79
C SER A 305 6.11 27.62 -11.33
N CYS A 306 5.25 28.65 -11.21
CA CYS A 306 3.93 28.50 -10.58
C CYS A 306 3.07 27.42 -11.25
N PHE A 307 3.20 27.24 -12.57
CA PHE A 307 2.37 26.30 -13.32
C PHE A 307 2.66 24.83 -12.98
N PHE A 308 3.92 24.45 -12.78
CA PHE A 308 4.23 23.09 -12.35
C PHE A 308 4.22 22.95 -10.83
N ASP A 309 4.53 24.00 -10.07
CA ASP A 309 4.48 23.96 -8.61
C ASP A 309 3.05 23.78 -8.09
N ASN A 310 2.07 24.47 -8.67
CA ASN A 310 0.66 24.28 -8.31
C ASN A 310 0.17 22.86 -8.65
N GLY A 311 0.58 22.32 -9.80
CA GLY A 311 0.23 20.96 -10.21
C GLY A 311 0.87 19.90 -9.30
N LEU A 312 2.16 20.03 -8.98
CA LEU A 312 2.87 19.15 -8.05
C LEU A 312 2.25 19.21 -6.64
N GLU A 313 1.86 20.40 -6.21
CA GLU A 313 1.26 20.59 -4.89
C GLU A 313 -0.12 19.91 -4.83
N LEU A 314 -1.02 20.16 -5.78
CA LEU A 314 -2.32 19.48 -5.84
C LEU A 314 -2.18 17.96 -5.96
N PHE A 315 -1.21 17.48 -6.74
CA PHE A 315 -0.91 16.06 -6.84
C PHE A 315 -0.54 15.47 -5.50
N PHE A 316 0.37 16.10 -4.75
CA PHE A 316 0.74 15.64 -3.40
C PHE A 316 -0.46 15.62 -2.44
N ARG A 317 -1.33 16.64 -2.50
CA ARG A 317 -2.54 16.69 -1.65
C ARG A 317 -3.51 15.57 -1.97
N SER A 318 -3.70 15.27 -3.25
CA SER A 318 -4.49 14.12 -3.66
C SER A 318 -3.82 12.82 -3.23
N TYR A 319 -2.53 12.65 -3.47
CA TYR A 319 -1.79 11.44 -3.07
C TYR A 319 -1.93 11.12 -1.57
N CYS A 320 -1.96 12.12 -0.70
CA CYS A 320 -2.13 11.94 0.75
C CYS A 320 -3.48 11.32 1.15
N LEU A 321 -4.50 11.47 0.30
CA LEU A 321 -5.83 10.95 0.52
C LEU A 321 -6.00 9.55 -0.12
N TRP A 322 -5.08 9.09 -0.98
CA TRP A 322 -5.22 7.81 -1.65
C TRP A 322 -5.11 6.64 -0.66
N PRO A 323 -5.95 5.59 -0.82
CA PRO A 323 -5.75 4.33 -0.09
C PRO A 323 -4.34 3.77 -0.31
N GLU A 324 -3.75 3.16 0.73
CA GLU A 324 -2.41 2.55 0.64
C GLU A 324 -2.36 1.46 -0.45
N GLU A 325 -3.42 0.67 -0.60
CA GLU A 325 -3.55 -0.34 -1.65
C GLU A 325 -3.51 0.28 -3.05
N ALA A 326 -4.18 1.42 -3.27
CA ALA A 326 -4.16 2.12 -4.55
C ALA A 326 -2.74 2.66 -4.86
N ARG A 327 -2.05 3.20 -3.85
CA ARG A 327 -0.66 3.67 -3.99
C ARG A 327 0.29 2.53 -4.33
N ALA A 328 0.20 1.40 -3.63
CA ALA A 328 1.01 0.21 -3.88
C ALA A 328 0.75 -0.39 -5.27
N LYS A 329 -0.53 -0.53 -5.65
CA LYS A 329 -0.93 -1.03 -6.97
C LYS A 329 -0.39 -0.14 -8.09
N LEU A 330 -0.47 1.18 -7.97
CA LEU A 330 0.13 2.07 -8.96
C LEU A 330 1.66 1.91 -9.01
N TRP A 331 2.31 1.78 -7.86
CA TRP A 331 3.76 1.58 -7.78
C TRP A 331 4.22 0.35 -8.57
N ASP A 332 3.51 -0.77 -8.43
CA ASP A 332 3.82 -2.04 -9.12
C ASP A 332 3.66 -1.95 -10.64
N LEU A 333 2.82 -1.03 -11.13
CA LEU A 333 2.55 -0.84 -12.56
C LEU A 333 3.52 0.13 -13.24
N LEU A 334 4.28 0.91 -12.48
CA LEU A 334 5.13 1.97 -13.00
C LEU A 334 6.55 1.47 -13.32
N PRO A 335 7.10 1.81 -14.50
CA PRO A 335 8.52 1.62 -14.78
C PRO A 335 9.37 2.46 -13.81
N ASN A 336 10.43 1.85 -13.25
CA ASN A 336 11.31 2.51 -12.28
C ASN A 336 11.97 3.80 -12.80
N ASP A 337 12.12 3.93 -14.11
CA ASP A 337 12.72 5.09 -14.79
C ASP A 337 11.68 6.13 -15.28
N SER A 338 10.39 5.88 -15.07
CA SER A 338 9.33 6.81 -15.40
C SER A 338 9.33 8.04 -14.48
N PHE A 339 8.90 9.18 -15.00
CA PHE A 339 8.69 10.38 -14.17
C PHE A 339 7.70 10.15 -13.04
N LEU A 340 6.61 9.41 -13.29
CA LEU A 340 5.61 9.12 -12.28
C LEU A 340 6.19 8.30 -11.12
N ALA A 341 7.04 7.30 -11.36
CA ALA A 341 7.70 6.56 -10.28
C ALA A 341 8.54 7.50 -9.39
N GLY A 342 9.29 8.41 -10.01
CA GLY A 342 10.05 9.45 -9.30
C GLY A 342 9.15 10.39 -8.49
N LEU A 343 8.03 10.84 -9.08
CA LEU A 343 7.06 11.72 -8.42
C LEU A 343 6.39 11.03 -7.22
N LEU A 344 5.96 9.77 -7.37
CA LEU A 344 5.38 9.01 -6.26
C LEU A 344 6.42 8.80 -5.15
N SER A 345 7.69 8.54 -5.48
CA SER A 345 8.77 8.41 -4.50
C SER A 345 8.91 9.68 -3.67
N HIS A 346 8.86 10.82 -4.36
CA HIS A 346 8.88 12.13 -3.74
C HIS A 346 7.68 12.34 -2.80
N CYS A 347 6.46 12.00 -3.26
CA CYS A 347 5.26 12.11 -2.45
C CYS A 347 5.30 11.22 -1.19
N GLU A 348 5.75 9.97 -1.32
CA GLU A 348 5.87 9.04 -0.18
C GLU A 348 6.90 9.53 0.84
N ARG A 349 8.07 10.00 0.35
CA ARG A 349 9.09 10.60 1.22
C ARG A 349 8.56 11.85 1.93
N ARG A 350 7.83 12.72 1.23
CA ARG A 350 7.22 13.93 1.80
C ARG A 350 6.17 13.55 2.85
N LEU A 351 5.33 12.56 2.57
CA LEU A 351 4.30 12.07 3.50
C LEU A 351 4.93 11.49 4.78
N LYS A 352 5.98 10.66 4.65
CA LYS A 352 6.74 10.11 5.77
C LYS A 352 7.31 11.21 6.67
N LEU A 353 7.99 12.20 6.07
CA LEU A 353 8.54 13.34 6.81
C LEU A 353 7.47 14.15 7.57
N VAL A 354 6.31 14.37 6.94
CA VAL A 354 5.19 15.05 7.59
C VAL A 354 4.66 14.22 8.76
N ALA A 355 4.39 12.94 8.55
CA ALA A 355 3.79 12.05 9.54
C ALA A 355 4.67 11.86 10.79
N GLU A 356 5.99 11.78 10.62
CA GLU A 356 6.95 11.61 11.71
C GLU A 356 7.18 12.90 12.50
N THR A 357 7.02 14.06 11.85
CA THR A 357 7.36 15.37 12.44
C THR A 357 6.15 15.99 13.14
N LYS A 358 5.85 15.51 14.34
CA LYS A 358 4.73 16.01 15.17
C LYS A 358 4.93 17.44 15.70
N LYS A 359 6.17 17.95 15.72
CA LYS A 359 6.53 19.28 16.25
C LYS A 359 7.41 20.03 15.26
N LYS A 360 7.39 21.37 15.32
CA LYS A 360 8.28 22.19 14.50
C LYS A 360 9.74 21.78 14.72
N SER A 361 10.39 21.33 13.65
CA SER A 361 11.79 20.90 13.64
C SER A 361 12.50 21.55 12.47
N THR A 362 13.53 22.34 12.74
CA THR A 362 14.31 23.03 11.70
C THR A 362 15.02 22.03 10.79
N ALA A 363 15.48 20.89 11.32
CA ALA A 363 16.12 19.85 10.52
C ALA A 363 15.14 19.18 9.56
N ALA A 364 13.94 18.82 10.04
CA ALA A 364 12.90 18.22 9.21
C ALA A 364 12.39 19.21 8.15
N GLN A 365 12.24 20.49 8.51
CA GLN A 365 11.89 21.55 7.56
C GLN A 365 12.96 21.72 6.48
N LYS A 366 14.24 21.75 6.83
CA LYS A 366 15.35 21.78 5.85
C LYS A 366 15.33 20.56 4.92
N SER A 367 15.11 19.36 5.47
CA SER A 367 15.00 18.12 4.69
C SER A 367 13.83 18.19 3.70
N LEU A 368 12.68 18.69 4.15
CA LEU A 368 11.51 18.88 3.30
C LEU A 368 11.77 19.91 2.19
N THR A 369 12.31 21.09 2.53
CA THR A 369 12.66 22.12 1.53
C THR A 369 13.63 21.59 0.47
N LEU A 370 14.64 20.79 0.88
CA LEU A 370 15.56 20.15 -0.06
C LEU A 370 14.85 19.16 -0.98
N ALA A 371 13.95 18.32 -0.44
CA ALA A 371 13.18 17.37 -1.22
C ALA A 371 12.26 18.08 -2.24
N LEU A 372 11.63 19.20 -1.84
CA LEU A 372 10.78 20.01 -2.72
C LEU A 372 11.58 20.64 -3.87
N SER A 373 12.71 21.29 -3.57
CA SER A 373 13.58 21.88 -4.60
C SER A 373 14.17 20.84 -5.56
N THR A 374 14.50 19.65 -5.04
CA THR A 374 14.96 18.53 -5.89
C THR A 374 13.87 18.12 -6.88
N GLN A 375 12.63 17.94 -6.42
CA GLN A 375 11.53 17.56 -7.31
C GLN A 375 11.20 18.67 -8.33
N GLN A 376 11.24 19.94 -7.93
CA GLN A 376 11.09 21.05 -8.87
C GLN A 376 12.15 21.02 -9.96
N THR A 377 13.40 20.75 -9.60
CA THR A 377 14.51 20.64 -10.57
C THR A 377 14.26 19.50 -11.57
N VAL A 378 13.83 18.34 -11.07
CA VAL A 378 13.50 17.17 -11.92
C VAL A 378 12.33 17.48 -12.86
N THR A 379 11.24 18.03 -12.33
CA THR A 379 10.05 18.41 -13.11
C THR A 379 10.40 19.46 -14.16
N ARG A 380 11.13 20.51 -13.78
CA ARG A 380 11.61 21.54 -14.73
C ARG A 380 12.46 20.93 -15.84
N HIS A 381 13.41 20.06 -15.49
CA HIS A 381 14.27 19.41 -16.48
C HIS A 381 13.47 18.53 -17.43
N LYS A 382 12.46 17.79 -16.93
CA LYS A 382 11.58 16.98 -17.77
C LYS A 382 10.74 17.85 -18.72
N ILE A 383 10.14 18.92 -18.22
CA ILE A 383 9.34 19.85 -19.04
C ILE A 383 10.21 20.50 -20.11
N PHE A 384 11.23 21.27 -19.75
CA PHE A 384 11.97 22.10 -20.71
C PHE A 384 13.15 21.40 -21.38
N GLY A 385 13.58 20.26 -20.86
CA GLY A 385 14.71 19.51 -21.40
C GLY A 385 14.31 18.28 -22.21
N LYS A 386 13.08 17.77 -22.03
CA LYS A 386 12.65 16.52 -22.69
C LYS A 386 11.29 16.64 -23.39
N TRP A 387 10.25 17.05 -22.67
CA TRP A 387 8.88 16.97 -23.19
C TRP A 387 8.52 18.14 -24.10
N LEU A 388 8.87 19.36 -23.69
CA LEU A 388 8.47 20.62 -24.31
C LEU A 388 9.67 21.58 -24.40
N PRO A 389 10.72 21.22 -25.17
CA PRO A 389 11.93 22.04 -25.26
C PRO A 389 11.70 23.43 -25.87
N GLU A 390 10.66 23.56 -26.71
CA GLU A 390 10.27 24.82 -27.36
C GLU A 390 9.42 25.73 -26.46
N LEU A 391 9.06 25.28 -25.26
CA LEU A 391 8.23 26.06 -24.34
C LEU A 391 9.04 27.24 -23.77
N ASP A 392 8.51 28.45 -23.91
CA ASP A 392 9.13 29.64 -23.33
C ASP A 392 9.22 29.48 -21.80
N ARG A 393 10.47 29.47 -21.29
CA ARG A 393 10.79 29.32 -19.88
C ARG A 393 10.31 30.48 -19.02
N SER A 394 10.03 31.63 -19.63
CA SER A 394 9.55 32.83 -18.96
C SER A 394 8.02 32.98 -19.00
N ALA A 395 7.34 32.23 -19.87
CA ALA A 395 5.89 32.34 -20.05
C ALA A 395 5.10 31.69 -18.93
N HIS A 396 3.92 32.24 -18.65
CA HIS A 396 2.94 31.70 -17.71
C HIS A 396 2.07 30.64 -18.37
N GLN A 397 2.47 29.38 -18.17
CA GLN A 397 1.81 28.20 -18.71
C GLN A 397 0.80 27.62 -17.72
N SER A 398 -0.08 26.72 -18.18
CA SER A 398 -1.00 26.02 -17.28
C SER A 398 -0.33 24.78 -16.69
N ALA A 399 -0.76 24.35 -15.49
CA ALA A 399 -0.38 23.03 -14.96
C ALA A 399 -0.74 21.90 -15.94
N LEU A 400 -1.81 22.09 -16.71
CA LEU A 400 -2.28 21.13 -17.71
C LEU A 400 -1.26 20.84 -18.82
N THR A 401 -0.37 21.81 -19.10
CA THR A 401 0.61 21.73 -20.19
C THR A 401 1.55 20.52 -20.05
N TRP A 402 1.83 20.05 -18.84
CA TRP A 402 2.80 18.97 -18.61
C TRP A 402 2.21 17.67 -18.07
N LEU A 403 0.93 17.64 -17.69
CA LEU A 403 0.31 16.44 -17.09
C LEU A 403 0.24 15.26 -18.07
N GLN A 404 -0.16 15.48 -19.32
CA GLN A 404 -0.18 14.41 -20.32
C GLN A 404 1.22 13.89 -20.66
N PRO A 405 2.24 14.74 -20.94
CA PRO A 405 3.61 14.26 -21.10
C PRO A 405 4.15 13.49 -19.89
N ALA A 406 3.83 13.91 -18.67
CA ALA A 406 4.22 13.19 -17.46
C ALA A 406 3.61 11.78 -17.39
N LEU A 407 2.35 11.63 -17.83
CA LEU A 407 1.66 10.35 -17.90
C LEU A 407 2.27 9.41 -18.94
N GLU A 408 2.70 9.95 -20.09
CA GLU A 408 3.29 9.20 -21.20
C GLU A 408 4.79 8.90 -21.03
N ASP A 409 5.48 9.59 -20.12
CA ASP A 409 6.92 9.43 -19.86
C ASP A 409 7.26 8.03 -19.31
N GLY A 410 8.31 7.40 -19.85
CA GLY A 410 8.79 6.10 -19.39
C GLY A 410 7.99 4.90 -19.91
N ARG A 411 7.09 5.05 -20.89
CA ARG A 411 6.24 3.97 -21.43
C ARG A 411 5.28 3.38 -20.37
N THR A 412 4.71 4.24 -19.52
CA THR A 412 3.67 3.89 -18.55
C THR A 412 2.54 3.10 -19.22
N CYS A 413 2.21 1.92 -18.69
CA CYS A 413 1.15 1.06 -19.24
C CYS A 413 -0.25 1.68 -19.05
N SER A 414 -1.22 1.28 -19.88
CA SER A 414 -2.60 1.81 -19.83
C SER A 414 -3.25 1.68 -18.45
N ASP A 415 -2.91 0.61 -17.72
CA ASP A 415 -3.50 0.34 -16.41
C ASP A 415 -3.01 1.35 -15.36
N ALA A 416 -1.72 1.72 -15.40
CA ALA A 416 -1.19 2.82 -14.59
C ALA A 416 -1.77 4.16 -15.03
N GLN A 417 -1.95 4.38 -16.35
CA GLN A 417 -2.53 5.61 -16.84
C GLN A 417 -3.99 5.80 -16.38
N GLY A 418 -4.73 4.71 -16.23
CA GLY A 418 -6.10 4.70 -15.72
C GLY A 418 -6.27 5.21 -14.29
N PHE A 419 -5.18 5.43 -13.54
CA PHE A 419 -5.24 6.12 -12.24
C PHE A 419 -5.45 7.64 -12.38
N PHE A 420 -5.20 8.22 -13.56
CA PHE A 420 -5.17 9.66 -13.78
C PHE A 420 -6.20 10.16 -14.80
N GLY A 421 -6.79 9.26 -15.58
CA GLY A 421 -7.74 9.63 -16.62
C GLY A 421 -8.82 8.58 -16.86
N LEU A 422 -9.93 9.04 -17.45
CA LEU A 422 -11.06 8.18 -17.76
C LEU A 422 -10.67 7.12 -18.79
N CYS A 423 -10.98 5.88 -18.46
CA CYS A 423 -10.84 4.76 -19.40
C CYS A 423 -12.22 4.20 -19.70
N TYR A 424 -12.57 4.16 -20.98
CA TYR A 424 -13.83 3.56 -21.42
C TYR A 424 -13.57 2.14 -21.90
N SER A 425 -14.53 1.25 -21.69
CA SER A 425 -14.50 -0.09 -22.25
C SER A 425 -15.88 -0.46 -22.77
N ALA A 426 -15.96 -0.96 -23.99
CA ALA A 426 -17.20 -1.45 -24.56
C ALA A 426 -17.26 -2.97 -24.49
N THR A 427 -18.41 -3.48 -24.08
CA THR A 427 -18.76 -4.89 -24.18
C THR A 427 -19.50 -5.11 -25.48
N PHE A 428 -18.98 -6.00 -26.32
CA PHE A 428 -19.58 -6.35 -27.59
C PHE A 428 -20.18 -7.74 -27.52
N LYS A 429 -21.43 -7.89 -27.97
CA LYS A 429 -22.14 -9.17 -27.96
C LYS A 429 -22.57 -9.55 -29.37
N CYS A 430 -22.31 -10.78 -29.78
CA CYS A 430 -22.83 -11.31 -31.03
C CYS A 430 -24.18 -12.04 -30.82
N PRO A 431 -24.96 -12.29 -31.89
CA PRO A 431 -26.20 -13.07 -31.84
C PRO A 431 -26.07 -14.48 -31.22
N SER A 432 -24.88 -15.09 -31.27
CA SER A 432 -24.62 -16.39 -30.61
C SER A 432 -24.35 -16.28 -29.11
N GLY A 433 -24.42 -15.07 -28.53
CA GLY A 433 -24.20 -14.84 -27.10
C GLY A 433 -22.75 -14.66 -26.68
N HIS A 434 -21.77 -14.70 -27.59
CA HIS A 434 -20.37 -14.44 -27.25
C HIS A 434 -20.16 -12.97 -26.91
N GLU A 435 -19.47 -12.71 -25.80
CA GLU A 435 -19.15 -11.37 -25.32
C GLU A 435 -17.64 -11.12 -25.36
N VAL A 436 -17.26 -9.92 -25.79
CA VAL A 436 -15.86 -9.46 -25.80
C VAL A 436 -15.83 -8.04 -25.27
N ARG A 437 -15.12 -7.82 -24.16
CA ARG A 437 -14.83 -6.48 -23.65
C ARG A 437 -13.57 -5.93 -24.31
N ARG A 438 -13.61 -4.66 -24.72
CA ARG A 438 -12.45 -3.96 -25.28
C ARG A 438 -12.35 -2.55 -24.72
N PRO A 439 -11.13 -2.08 -24.40
CA PRO A 439 -10.93 -0.66 -24.12
C PRO A 439 -11.30 0.15 -25.37
N LEU A 440 -11.97 1.28 -25.15
CA LEU A 440 -12.27 2.28 -26.16
C LEU A 440 -11.21 3.38 -26.06
N GLY A 441 -10.55 3.66 -27.20
CA GLY A 441 -9.45 4.62 -27.26
C GLY A 441 -8.09 3.97 -27.04
N SER A 442 -7.06 4.55 -27.68
CA SER A 442 -5.68 4.09 -27.57
C SER A 442 -4.88 4.84 -26.50
N ARG A 443 -5.42 5.92 -25.94
CA ARG A 443 -4.72 6.80 -25.01
C ARG A 443 -5.67 7.29 -23.92
N VAL A 444 -5.19 7.24 -22.69
CA VAL A 444 -5.85 7.84 -21.53
C VAL A 444 -5.44 9.32 -21.47
N SER A 445 -6.43 10.20 -21.37
CA SER A 445 -6.17 11.63 -21.18
C SER A 445 -6.01 11.91 -19.70
N ALA A 446 -4.87 12.47 -19.30
CA ALA A 446 -4.64 12.96 -17.95
C ALA A 446 -5.58 14.11 -17.57
N VAL A 447 -6.17 14.78 -18.56
CA VAL A 447 -7.04 15.96 -18.39
C VAL A 447 -8.37 15.71 -19.09
N GLN A 448 -9.47 15.89 -18.36
CA GLN A 448 -10.81 15.88 -18.92
C GLN A 448 -11.29 17.31 -19.13
N SER A 449 -11.30 17.76 -20.37
CA SER A 449 -11.87 19.06 -20.73
C SER A 449 -13.40 18.96 -20.79
N LEU A 450 -14.08 19.89 -20.14
CA LEU A 450 -15.53 20.01 -20.20
C LEU A 450 -15.95 20.67 -21.51
N ARG A 451 -16.96 20.10 -22.17
CA ARG A 451 -17.44 20.57 -23.47
C ARG A 451 -18.57 21.59 -23.31
N HIS A 452 -18.37 22.80 -23.83
CA HIS A 452 -19.30 23.92 -23.66
C HIS A 452 -20.68 23.63 -24.27
N ASP A 453 -20.70 23.14 -25.51
CA ASP A 453 -21.90 22.69 -26.23
C ASP A 453 -22.71 21.65 -25.44
N PHE A 454 -22.01 20.75 -24.74
CA PHE A 454 -22.65 19.72 -23.96
C PHE A 454 -23.20 20.23 -22.62
N VAL A 455 -22.49 21.14 -21.96
CA VAL A 455 -23.01 21.85 -20.78
C VAL A 455 -24.25 22.67 -21.15
N ASP A 456 -24.22 23.44 -22.24
CA ASP A 456 -25.36 24.21 -22.75
C ASP A 456 -26.57 23.30 -22.99
N PHE A 457 -26.36 22.15 -23.64
CA PHE A 457 -27.43 21.19 -23.88
C PHE A 457 -28.05 20.68 -22.57
N LEU A 458 -27.23 20.26 -21.62
CA LEU A 458 -27.71 19.73 -20.34
C LEU A 458 -28.40 20.82 -19.51
N PHE A 459 -27.88 22.05 -19.52
CA PHE A 459 -28.50 23.21 -18.89
C PHE A 459 -29.90 23.46 -19.46
N ASN A 460 -30.03 23.51 -20.80
CA ASN A 460 -31.32 23.71 -21.47
C ASN A 460 -32.28 22.55 -21.19
N LYS A 461 -31.78 21.30 -21.12
CA LYS A 461 -32.58 20.12 -20.81
C LYS A 461 -33.06 20.09 -19.36
N ALA A 462 -32.22 20.51 -18.42
CA ALA A 462 -32.55 20.56 -16.99
C ALA A 462 -33.40 21.78 -16.62
N GLY A 463 -33.38 22.83 -17.44
CA GLY A 463 -34.05 24.11 -17.15
C GLY A 463 -33.32 24.94 -16.09
N GLY A 464 -32.02 24.72 -15.88
CA GLY A 464 -31.24 25.40 -14.85
C GLY A 464 -29.79 24.90 -14.77
N PRO A 465 -28.99 25.44 -13.82
CA PRO A 465 -27.60 25.04 -13.60
C PRO A 465 -27.50 23.54 -13.35
N ILE A 466 -26.50 22.90 -13.97
CA ILE A 466 -26.23 21.47 -13.81
C ILE A 466 -25.02 21.24 -12.88
N SER A 467 -24.99 20.11 -12.21
CA SER A 467 -23.86 19.66 -11.40
C SER A 467 -22.84 18.86 -12.22
N LEU A 468 -21.63 18.67 -11.68
CA LEU A 468 -20.65 17.72 -12.25
C LEU A 468 -21.19 16.28 -12.27
N SER A 469 -21.96 15.87 -11.25
CA SER A 469 -22.61 14.55 -11.23
C SER A 469 -23.53 14.39 -12.46
N GLU A 470 -24.35 15.41 -12.75
CA GLU A 470 -25.25 15.39 -13.90
C GLU A 470 -24.50 15.44 -15.22
N TYR A 471 -23.44 16.24 -15.33
CA TYR A 471 -22.58 16.26 -16.50
C TYR A 471 -22.05 14.85 -16.79
N PHE A 472 -21.34 14.25 -15.85
CA PHE A 472 -20.67 12.96 -16.03
C PHE A 472 -21.62 11.77 -16.11
N LYS A 473 -22.79 11.84 -15.47
CA LYS A 473 -23.86 10.85 -15.64
C LYS A 473 -24.38 10.82 -17.08
N ASN A 474 -24.32 11.93 -17.79
CA ASN A 474 -24.77 12.02 -19.19
C ASN A 474 -23.61 12.02 -20.21
N ASP A 475 -22.35 12.17 -19.78
CA ASP A 475 -21.18 12.39 -20.66
C ASP A 475 -20.68 11.14 -21.43
N VAL A 476 -21.29 9.98 -21.25
CA VAL A 476 -20.72 8.68 -21.67
C VAL A 476 -20.81 8.44 -23.20
N LEU A 477 -20.19 9.30 -24.02
CA LEU A 477 -19.81 9.14 -25.45
C LEU A 477 -20.59 9.97 -26.50
N PHE A 478 -20.68 11.28 -26.29
CA PHE A 478 -21.15 12.21 -27.34
C PHE A 478 -19.99 12.84 -28.12
N ARG A 479 -20.13 12.96 -29.45
CA ARG A 479 -19.30 13.82 -30.32
C ARG A 479 -19.64 15.32 -30.14
N PRO A 480 -18.83 16.25 -30.69
CA PRO A 480 -19.16 17.69 -30.76
C PRO A 480 -20.52 18.04 -31.40
N ASN A 481 -21.14 17.08 -32.12
CA ASN A 481 -22.47 17.25 -32.72
C ASN A 481 -23.57 16.43 -32.01
N MET A 482 -23.32 15.97 -30.78
CA MET A 482 -24.28 15.17 -29.99
C MET A 482 -24.70 13.81 -30.59
N GLU A 483 -23.97 13.29 -31.58
CA GLU A 483 -24.15 11.90 -32.01
C GLU A 483 -23.39 10.94 -31.09
N ILE A 484 -24.00 9.79 -30.81
CA ILE A 484 -23.38 8.64 -30.15
C ILE A 484 -22.10 8.29 -30.92
N ASN A 485 -20.95 8.28 -30.26
CA ASN A 485 -19.64 8.02 -30.86
C ASN A 485 -19.70 6.83 -31.86
N ASP A 486 -19.24 7.01 -33.11
CA ASP A 486 -19.23 5.95 -34.15
C ASP A 486 -18.65 4.63 -33.66
N THR A 487 -17.75 4.66 -32.68
CA THR A 487 -17.18 3.45 -32.07
C THR A 487 -18.25 2.53 -31.44
N LEU A 488 -19.43 3.07 -31.10
CA LEU A 488 -20.60 2.33 -30.62
C LEU A 488 -21.48 1.78 -31.74
N THR A 489 -21.44 2.41 -32.92
CA THR A 489 -22.09 1.89 -34.14
C THR A 489 -21.18 0.91 -34.89
N MET A 490 -19.88 0.85 -34.56
CA MET A 490 -18.93 -0.11 -35.11
C MET A 490 -19.30 -1.55 -34.73
N LYS A 491 -19.85 -2.27 -35.72
CA LYS A 491 -19.94 -3.72 -35.67
C LYS A 491 -18.55 -4.33 -35.91
N GLN A 492 -18.20 -5.36 -35.18
CA GLN A 492 -16.94 -6.09 -35.37
C GLN A 492 -17.16 -7.59 -35.47
N PHE A 493 -16.29 -8.30 -36.19
CA PHE A 493 -16.36 -9.76 -36.23
C PHE A 493 -16.13 -10.35 -34.83
N CYS A 494 -16.98 -11.31 -34.47
CA CYS A 494 -16.78 -12.09 -33.24
C CYS A 494 -15.43 -12.81 -33.29
N LYS A 495 -14.65 -12.72 -32.20
CA LYS A 495 -13.33 -13.37 -32.09
C LYS A 495 -13.42 -14.87 -31.81
N HIS A 496 -14.61 -15.41 -31.52
CA HIS A 496 -14.76 -16.83 -31.25
C HIS A 496 -14.49 -17.65 -32.53
N PRO A 497 -13.58 -18.66 -32.53
CA PRO A 497 -13.08 -19.31 -33.75
C PRO A 497 -14.15 -19.87 -34.69
N LYS A 498 -15.32 -20.24 -34.14
CA LYS A 498 -16.45 -20.82 -34.89
C LYS A 498 -17.59 -19.82 -35.17
N CYS A 499 -17.46 -18.57 -34.74
CA CYS A 499 -18.51 -17.57 -34.86
C CYS A 499 -18.22 -16.62 -36.02
N ARG A 500 -19.13 -16.51 -36.98
CA ARG A 500 -19.01 -15.57 -38.11
C ARG A 500 -19.88 -14.33 -37.96
N TYR A 501 -20.62 -14.22 -36.86
CA TYR A 501 -21.50 -13.08 -36.65
C TYR A 501 -20.73 -11.82 -36.30
N MET A 502 -21.32 -10.69 -36.68
CA MET A 502 -20.93 -9.38 -36.19
C MET A 502 -21.43 -9.20 -34.76
N ALA A 503 -20.54 -8.76 -33.87
CA ALA A 503 -20.87 -8.30 -32.53
C ALA A 503 -21.08 -6.78 -32.56
N GLY A 504 -22.19 -6.33 -31.98
CA GLY A 504 -22.45 -4.90 -31.71
C GLY A 504 -22.07 -4.56 -30.27
N ALA A 505 -21.76 -3.29 -29.99
CA ALA A 505 -21.62 -2.82 -28.62
C ALA A 505 -22.98 -2.92 -27.92
N VAL A 506 -23.00 -3.56 -26.74
CA VAL A 506 -24.21 -3.70 -25.91
C VAL A 506 -24.14 -2.90 -24.63
N ASP A 507 -22.93 -2.62 -24.16
CA ASP A 507 -22.71 -1.88 -22.93
C ASP A 507 -21.38 -1.12 -23.00
N ILE A 508 -21.32 -0.01 -22.28
CA ILE A 508 -20.12 0.80 -22.11
C ILE A 508 -19.90 1.00 -20.63
N THR A 509 -18.74 0.54 -20.18
CA THR A 509 -18.31 0.69 -18.82
C THR A 509 -17.22 1.75 -18.73
N THR A 510 -17.45 2.76 -17.89
CA THR A 510 -16.43 3.76 -17.53
C THR A 510 -15.65 3.29 -16.33
N LEU A 511 -14.32 3.25 -16.47
CA LEU A 511 -13.38 3.07 -15.38
C LEU A 511 -12.93 4.47 -14.93
N TRP A 512 -13.32 4.79 -13.71
CA TRP A 512 -13.11 6.09 -13.07
C TRP A 512 -11.70 6.15 -12.44
N PRO A 513 -10.92 7.21 -12.66
CA PRO A 513 -9.55 7.30 -12.16
C PRO A 513 -9.48 7.70 -10.69
N GLN A 514 -8.46 7.22 -9.99
CA GLN A 514 -8.20 7.56 -8.59
C GLN A 514 -7.97 9.08 -8.39
N HIS A 515 -7.29 9.71 -9.34
CA HIS A 515 -7.11 11.16 -9.42
C HIS A 515 -7.70 11.67 -10.73
N PHE A 516 -8.62 12.62 -10.61
CA PHE A 516 -9.39 13.13 -11.73
C PHE A 516 -9.19 14.62 -11.91
N THR A 517 -8.74 14.96 -13.10
CA THR A 517 -8.26 16.29 -13.48
C THR A 517 -9.25 16.86 -14.48
N ILE A 518 -10.04 17.87 -14.08
CA ILE A 518 -11.03 18.52 -14.93
C ILE A 518 -10.60 19.93 -15.35
N GLU A 519 -10.51 20.18 -16.65
CA GLU A 519 -10.32 21.51 -17.24
C GLU A 519 -11.67 22.15 -17.59
N SER A 520 -11.87 23.40 -17.18
CA SER A 520 -13.04 24.20 -17.54
C SER A 520 -12.62 25.50 -18.23
N ASP A 521 -12.91 25.61 -19.52
CA ASP A 521 -12.77 26.86 -20.30
C ASP A 521 -14.09 27.64 -20.40
N MET A 522 -15.10 27.24 -19.60
CA MET A 522 -16.47 27.75 -19.63
C MET A 522 -16.61 29.25 -19.32
N ARG A 523 -15.56 29.92 -18.85
CA ARG A 523 -15.60 31.34 -18.44
C ARG A 523 -15.18 32.34 -19.52
N LYS A 524 -14.92 31.88 -20.75
CA LYS A 524 -14.59 32.79 -21.87
C LYS A 524 -15.81 33.46 -22.50
N SER A 525 -17.04 32.98 -22.25
CA SER A 525 -18.24 33.66 -22.74
C SER A 525 -18.51 34.92 -21.92
N SER A 526 -18.89 36.01 -22.59
CA SER A 526 -19.22 37.34 -22.06
C SER A 526 -19.82 37.37 -20.64
N SER A 527 -19.47 38.42 -19.87
CA SER A 527 -19.77 38.66 -18.45
C SER A 527 -21.22 38.47 -17.97
N ASP A 528 -22.17 38.30 -18.88
CA ASP A 528 -23.60 38.34 -18.60
C ASP A 528 -24.29 36.96 -18.73
N ALA A 529 -23.57 35.91 -19.15
CA ALA A 529 -24.15 34.57 -19.23
C ALA A 529 -24.26 33.93 -17.82
N PRO A 530 -25.41 33.35 -17.45
CA PRO A 530 -25.57 32.66 -16.17
C PRO A 530 -24.59 31.49 -16.07
N VAL A 531 -24.05 31.23 -14.87
CA VAL A 531 -23.19 30.07 -14.61
C VAL A 531 -24.00 28.80 -14.84
N GLN A 532 -23.70 28.09 -15.93
CA GLN A 532 -24.45 26.90 -16.32
C GLN A 532 -24.02 25.63 -15.58
N LEU A 533 -22.81 25.61 -15.02
CA LEU A 533 -22.22 24.45 -14.36
C LEU A 533 -21.80 24.79 -12.93
N GLN A 534 -22.36 24.06 -11.96
CA GLN A 534 -22.04 24.18 -10.54
C GLN A 534 -20.95 23.18 -10.15
N PHE A 535 -19.84 23.72 -9.62
CA PHE A 535 -18.78 22.92 -9.00
C PHE A 535 -19.10 22.69 -7.52
N SER A 536 -19.38 21.45 -7.15
CA SER A 536 -19.58 21.03 -5.76
C SER A 536 -18.27 20.52 -5.13
N LEU A 537 -18.23 20.48 -3.80
CA LEU A 537 -17.11 19.86 -3.05
C LEU A 537 -17.02 18.37 -3.28
N GLU A 538 -18.15 17.73 -3.57
CA GLU A 538 -18.25 16.32 -3.84
C GLU A 538 -19.20 16.08 -5.00
N PHE A 539 -18.94 15.06 -5.80
CA PHE A 539 -19.88 14.62 -6.82
C PHE A 539 -19.83 13.10 -6.95
N GLU A 540 -20.91 12.52 -7.44
CA GLU A 540 -21.13 11.08 -7.48
C GLU A 540 -21.42 10.67 -8.92
N VAL A 541 -20.80 9.56 -9.33
CA VAL A 541 -20.95 8.97 -10.65
C VAL A 541 -21.14 7.47 -10.53
N ILE A 542 -21.78 6.87 -11.53
CA ILE A 542 -21.96 5.43 -11.58
C ILE A 542 -20.77 4.82 -12.34
N GLY A 543 -20.02 3.96 -11.66
CA GLY A 543 -18.90 3.23 -12.21
C GLY A 543 -19.30 1.89 -12.83
N SER A 544 -18.31 1.03 -13.02
CA SER A 544 -18.52 -0.33 -13.49
C SER A 544 -19.43 -1.10 -12.54
N GLU A 545 -20.30 -1.95 -13.10
CA GLU A 545 -21.15 -2.86 -12.31
C GLU A 545 -22.16 -2.14 -11.40
N ASN A 546 -22.55 -0.90 -11.76
CA ASN A 546 -23.42 -0.03 -10.96
C ASN A 546 -22.85 0.33 -9.57
N VAL A 547 -21.53 0.26 -9.41
CA VAL A 547 -20.87 0.72 -8.19
C VAL A 547 -20.85 2.25 -8.21
N GLU A 548 -21.36 2.86 -7.15
CA GLU A 548 -21.29 4.31 -6.96
C GLU A 548 -19.85 4.72 -6.66
N VAL A 549 -19.35 5.70 -7.40
CA VAL A 549 -18.03 6.28 -7.25
C VAL A 549 -18.21 7.71 -6.77
N LYS A 550 -17.68 7.99 -5.59
CA LYS A 550 -17.72 9.33 -5.00
C LYS A 550 -16.39 10.04 -5.17
N TYR A 551 -16.46 11.28 -5.62
CA TYR A 551 -15.33 12.17 -5.80
C TYR A 551 -15.40 13.34 -4.83
N THR A 552 -14.25 13.73 -4.25
CA THR A 552 -14.09 14.90 -3.38
C THR A 552 -13.04 15.85 -3.96
N LEU A 553 -13.36 17.14 -3.95
CA LEU A 553 -12.51 18.21 -4.44
C LEU A 553 -11.27 18.37 -3.54
N VAL A 554 -10.09 18.20 -4.11
CA VAL A 554 -8.81 18.42 -3.41
C VAL A 554 -8.40 19.88 -3.52
N GLY A 555 -8.64 20.49 -4.68
CA GLY A 555 -8.37 21.89 -4.90
C GLY A 555 -8.50 22.28 -6.36
N ARG A 556 -8.18 23.54 -6.65
CA ARG A 556 -8.25 24.13 -7.99
C ARG A 556 -7.09 25.07 -8.25
N VAL A 557 -6.71 25.20 -9.52
CA VAL A 557 -5.75 26.18 -10.01
C VAL A 557 -6.52 27.28 -10.72
N LEU A 558 -6.20 28.53 -10.39
CA LEU A 558 -6.80 29.73 -10.95
C LEU A 558 -5.71 30.56 -11.62
N HIS A 559 -6.00 31.10 -12.80
CA HIS A 559 -5.12 32.07 -13.46
C HIS A 559 -5.43 33.49 -12.97
N ARG A 560 -4.47 34.19 -12.37
CA ARG A 560 -4.63 35.57 -11.88
C ARG A 560 -3.64 36.51 -12.54
N SER A 561 -4.15 37.43 -13.36
CA SER A 561 -3.40 38.46 -14.09
C SER A 561 -2.27 37.88 -14.93
N ASP A 562 -1.13 37.65 -14.30
CA ASP A 562 0.11 37.16 -14.90
C ASP A 562 0.56 35.81 -14.35
N HIS A 563 -0.05 35.17 -13.33
CA HIS A 563 0.44 33.88 -12.84
C HIS A 563 -0.68 32.96 -12.34
N PHE A 564 -0.37 31.70 -12.08
CA PHE A 564 -1.32 30.73 -11.54
C PHE A 564 -1.20 30.63 -10.02
N ILE A 565 -2.33 30.54 -9.34
CA ILE A 565 -2.41 30.23 -7.91
C ILE A 565 -3.19 28.93 -7.72
N ALA A 566 -2.98 28.23 -6.61
CA ALA A 566 -3.84 27.12 -6.21
C ALA A 566 -4.68 27.46 -4.98
N GLN A 567 -5.90 26.94 -4.94
CA GLN A 567 -6.76 26.90 -3.77
C GLN A 567 -6.97 25.44 -3.38
N ILE A 568 -6.64 25.08 -2.16
CA ILE A 568 -6.54 23.70 -1.70
C ILE A 568 -7.50 23.53 -0.52
N LEU A 569 -8.31 22.47 -0.55
CA LEU A 569 -9.21 22.10 0.53
C LEU A 569 -8.51 21.10 1.45
N LEU A 570 -8.27 21.49 2.70
CA LEU A 570 -7.71 20.62 3.74
C LEU A 570 -8.76 20.47 4.86
N GLY A 571 -9.43 19.32 4.90
CA GLY A 571 -10.61 19.09 5.74
C GLY A 571 -11.71 20.04 5.29
N ASP A 572 -12.28 20.80 6.22
CA ASP A 572 -13.28 21.82 5.90
C ASP A 572 -12.68 23.23 5.69
N THR A 573 -11.35 23.35 5.63
CA THR A 573 -10.66 24.64 5.53
C THR A 573 -9.99 24.82 4.18
N TRP A 574 -10.29 25.95 3.54
CA TRP A 574 -9.62 26.39 2.32
C TRP A 574 -8.28 27.07 2.60
N TYR A 575 -7.29 26.77 1.77
CA TYR A 575 -5.98 27.39 1.77
C TYR A 575 -5.65 27.93 0.38
N GLN A 576 -4.94 29.06 0.31
CA GLN A 576 -4.39 29.61 -0.91
C GLN A 576 -2.89 29.32 -0.95
N TYR A 577 -2.42 28.84 -2.09
CA TYR A 577 -1.02 28.68 -2.41
C TYR A 577 -0.66 29.71 -3.49
N ASP A 578 0.06 30.75 -3.04
CA ASP A 578 0.48 31.92 -3.80
C ASP A 578 1.84 32.35 -3.20
N ASP A 579 2.94 31.82 -3.74
CA ASP A 579 4.28 32.01 -3.15
C ASP A 579 4.71 33.47 -3.15
N ASN A 580 4.27 34.23 -4.15
CA ASN A 580 4.55 35.66 -4.28
C ASN A 580 4.12 36.46 -3.05
N LYS A 581 3.11 35.99 -2.30
CA LYS A 581 2.60 36.65 -1.10
C LYS A 581 2.99 35.96 0.21
N SER A 582 3.34 34.68 0.18
CA SER A 582 3.24 33.82 1.36
C SER A 582 4.54 33.23 1.86
N GLY A 583 5.62 33.25 1.06
CA GLY A 583 6.88 32.65 1.48
C GLY A 583 6.73 31.14 1.72
N HIS A 584 6.41 30.40 0.66
CA HIS A 584 6.39 28.95 0.46
C HIS A 584 5.46 28.16 1.40
N GLY A 585 4.43 28.82 1.92
CA GLY A 585 3.43 28.24 2.81
C GLY A 585 2.00 28.41 2.31
N LEU A 586 1.14 27.44 2.61
CA LEU A 586 -0.29 27.53 2.38
C LEU A 586 -0.93 28.52 3.36
N GLN A 587 -1.68 29.51 2.84
CA GLN A 587 -2.35 30.53 3.64
C GLN A 587 -3.84 30.21 3.80
N LYS A 588 -4.33 30.13 5.02
CA LYS A 588 -5.75 29.89 5.29
C LYS A 588 -6.63 31.00 4.71
N ILE A 589 -7.65 30.63 3.94
CA ILE A 589 -8.68 31.54 3.41
C ILE A 589 -9.86 31.57 4.39
N LYS A 590 -10.34 32.77 4.73
CA LYS A 590 -11.40 32.94 5.73
C LYS A 590 -12.80 32.60 5.21
N LYS A 591 -13.03 32.72 3.91
CA LYS A 591 -14.33 32.50 3.27
C LYS A 591 -14.19 31.36 2.27
N ASP A 592 -15.25 30.58 2.16
CA ASP A 592 -15.36 29.52 1.15
C ASP A 592 -15.30 30.17 -0.25
N PRO A 593 -14.22 29.92 -1.01
CA PRO A 593 -14.03 30.56 -2.29
C PRO A 593 -15.00 30.00 -3.35
N LEU A 594 -15.74 28.91 -3.08
CA LEU A 594 -16.85 28.48 -3.94
C LEU A 594 -18.11 29.34 -3.74
N LYS A 595 -18.34 29.89 -2.54
CA LYS A 595 -19.51 30.73 -2.23
C LYS A 595 -19.33 32.21 -2.55
N GLN A 596 -18.09 32.70 -2.61
CA GLN A 596 -17.84 34.14 -2.84
C GLN A 596 -18.11 34.59 -4.27
N HIS A 597 -18.07 33.68 -5.25
CA HIS A 597 -18.22 34.05 -6.65
C HIS A 597 -19.65 34.44 -7.05
N ASP A 598 -20.66 34.12 -6.24
CA ASP A 598 -22.07 34.46 -6.54
C ASP A 598 -22.43 35.94 -6.36
N SER A 599 -21.50 36.79 -5.89
CA SER A 599 -21.85 38.17 -5.47
C SER A 599 -21.01 39.32 -6.05
N ASN A 600 -19.80 39.07 -6.56
CA ASN A 600 -18.94 40.12 -7.11
C ASN A 600 -18.37 39.68 -8.47
N GLY A 601 -18.93 40.23 -9.55
CA GLY A 601 -18.59 39.89 -10.93
C GLY A 601 -17.12 40.11 -11.31
N GLY A 602 -16.62 39.22 -12.17
CA GLY A 602 -15.48 39.45 -13.05
C GLY A 602 -14.12 38.95 -12.57
N LEU A 603 -13.89 37.63 -12.64
CA LEU A 603 -12.54 37.04 -12.70
C LEU A 603 -12.46 36.18 -13.97
N HIS A 604 -11.58 36.57 -14.90
CA HIS A 604 -11.30 35.87 -16.15
C HIS A 604 -10.35 34.69 -15.89
N ASP A 605 -10.88 33.62 -15.30
CA ASP A 605 -10.04 32.52 -14.84
C ASP A 605 -10.21 31.28 -15.75
N LYS A 606 -9.07 30.73 -16.23
CA LYS A 606 -8.98 29.33 -16.64
C LYS A 606 -8.93 28.51 -15.35
N ASP A 607 -10.03 27.83 -15.04
CA ASP A 607 -10.15 27.01 -13.84
C ASP A 607 -9.82 25.56 -14.18
N PHE A 608 -8.96 24.98 -13.37
CA PHE A 608 -8.72 23.55 -13.38
C PHE A 608 -8.95 22.99 -11.97
N CYS A 609 -9.72 21.91 -11.84
CA CYS A 609 -10.00 21.25 -10.56
C CYS A 609 -9.35 19.87 -10.49
N GLY A 610 -8.55 19.66 -9.44
CA GLY A 610 -8.07 18.34 -9.05
C GLY A 610 -9.06 17.73 -8.07
N ILE A 611 -9.65 16.60 -8.46
CA ILE A 611 -10.69 15.90 -7.70
C ILE A 611 -10.25 14.46 -7.50
N GLN A 612 -10.60 13.87 -6.37
CA GLN A 612 -10.14 12.55 -6.00
C GLN A 612 -11.28 11.61 -5.67
N GLN A 613 -11.14 10.36 -6.07
CA GLN A 613 -12.03 9.27 -5.70
C GLN A 613 -11.83 8.86 -4.22
N LEU A 614 -12.91 8.84 -3.45
CA LEU A 614 -12.93 8.39 -2.05
C LEU A 614 -12.96 6.86 -1.92
#